data_AF-A0A845Y4A4-F1
#
_entry.id   AF-A0A845Y4A4-F1
#
_cell.length_a   1.000
_cell.length_b   1.000
_cell.length_c   1.000
_cell.angle_alpha   90.00
_cell.angle_beta   90.00
_cell.angle_gamma   90.00
#
_symmetry.space_group_name_H-M   'P 1'
#
loop_
_entity.id
_entity.type
_entity.pdbx_description
1 polymer ?
#
loop_
_entity_poly.entity_id
_entity_poly.type
_entity_poly.pdbx_seq_one_letter_code
_entity_poly.pdbx_strand_id
1 'polypeptide(L)'
;YEPQQHNQVLTTAAANTSNREELMVRLLKAAYDRGGQISVTQGVLDTSASFAEVEATLKEMVNNGYVSVDNHPVSGIVVYKFVEL
;
A
#
# COMPACT_ATOMS: atom_id res chain seq x y z
N TYR A 1 -14.31 11.01 -43.40
CA TYR A 1 -13.43 10.22 -42.52
C TYR A 1 -13.00 11.13 -41.39
N GLU A 2 -13.66 11.02 -40.24
CA GLU A 2 -13.20 11.63 -38.99
C GLU A 2 -12.34 10.60 -38.23
N PRO A 3 -11.18 10.98 -37.67
CA PRO A 3 -10.33 10.03 -36.94
C PRO A 3 -10.87 9.82 -35.52
N GLN A 4 -10.99 8.56 -35.11
CA GLN A 4 -11.50 8.16 -33.79
C GLN A 4 -10.43 8.32 -32.70
N GLN A 5 -10.72 9.17 -31.70
CA GLN A 5 -9.91 9.38 -30.49
C GLN A 5 -10.23 8.34 -29.39
N HIS A 6 -10.05 7.05 -29.63
CA HIS A 6 -10.48 6.00 -28.68
C HIS A 6 -9.38 5.22 -27.97
N ASN A 7 -8.17 5.77 -27.78
CA ASN A 7 -7.06 4.98 -27.20
C ASN A 7 -6.33 5.61 -26.00
N GLN A 8 -6.94 6.56 -25.29
CA GLN A 8 -6.29 7.20 -24.12
C GLN A 8 -6.81 6.70 -22.75
N VAL A 9 -7.93 5.97 -22.70
CA VAL A 9 -8.54 5.51 -21.43
C VAL A 9 -8.05 4.13 -20.96
N LEU A 10 -7.49 3.30 -21.86
CA LEU A 10 -7.07 1.94 -21.52
C LEU A 10 -5.67 1.88 -20.86
N THR A 11 -4.81 2.87 -21.08
CA THR A 11 -3.42 2.88 -20.60
C THR A 11 -3.27 3.39 -19.17
N THR A 12 -4.13 4.30 -18.69
CA THR A 12 -4.01 4.90 -17.36
C THR A 12 -4.46 3.97 -16.23
N ALA A 13 -5.51 3.17 -16.43
CA ALA A 13 -6.01 2.24 -15.41
C ALA A 13 -5.02 1.11 -15.11
N ALA A 14 -4.44 0.49 -16.15
CA ALA A 14 -3.47 -0.59 -16.00
C ALA A 14 -2.14 -0.11 -15.36
N ALA A 15 -1.66 1.08 -15.73
CA ALA A 15 -0.48 1.70 -15.11
C ALA A 15 -0.71 2.07 -13.63
N ASN A 16 -1.94 2.45 -13.27
CA ASN A 16 -2.29 2.72 -11.86
C ASN A 16 -2.34 1.44 -11.02
N THR A 17 -2.79 0.31 -11.60
CA THR A 17 -2.75 -1.00 -10.93
C THR A 17 -1.31 -1.45 -10.70
N SER A 18 -0.43 -1.33 -11.70
CA SER A 18 0.98 -1.71 -11.56
C SER A 18 1.70 -0.89 -10.48
N ASN A 19 1.42 0.41 -10.38
CA ASN A 19 2.01 1.28 -9.35
C ASN A 19 1.56 0.89 -7.94
N ARG A 20 0.33 0.39 -7.79
CA ARG A 20 -0.20 -0.02 -6.49
C ARG A 20 0.36 -1.35 -6.01
N GLU A 21 0.40 -2.36 -6.88
CA GLU A 21 1.01 -3.64 -6.56
C GLU A 21 2.49 -3.46 -6.17
N GLU A 22 3.21 -2.59 -6.87
CA GLU A 22 4.58 -2.23 -6.50
C GLU A 22 4.66 -1.60 -5.11
N LEU A 23 3.74 -0.70 -4.77
CA LEU A 23 3.69 -0.10 -3.42
C LEU A 23 3.39 -1.15 -2.34
N MET A 24 2.50 -2.12 -2.60
CA MET A 24 2.23 -3.22 -1.67
C MET A 24 3.49 -4.03 -1.38
N VAL A 25 4.29 -4.35 -2.39
CA VAL A 25 5.56 -5.07 -2.23
C VAL A 25 6.57 -4.25 -1.43
N ARG A 26 6.66 -2.94 -1.67
CA ARG A 26 7.54 -2.05 -0.90
C ARG A 26 7.11 -1.95 0.57
N LEU A 27 5.81 -1.91 0.85
CA LEU A 27 5.26 -1.92 2.20
C LEU A 27 5.49 -3.26 2.92
N LEU A 28 5.36 -4.39 2.21
CA LEU A 28 5.72 -5.71 2.73
C LEU A 28 7.18 -5.75 3.15
N LYS A 29 8.09 -5.25 2.30
CA LYS A 29 9.52 -5.18 2.63
C LYS A 29 9.78 -4.31 3.85
N ALA A 30 9.15 -3.13 3.92
CA ALA A 30 9.26 -2.24 5.07
C ALA A 30 8.81 -2.92 6.39
N ALA A 31 7.73 -3.70 6.34
CA ALA A 31 7.28 -4.49 7.49
C ALA A 31 8.22 -5.62 7.86
N TYR A 32 8.75 -6.35 6.87
CA TYR A 32 9.76 -7.37 7.10
C TYR A 32 10.98 -6.82 7.85
N ASP A 33 11.49 -5.66 7.41
CA ASP A 33 12.65 -4.99 8.03
C ASP A 33 12.34 -4.45 9.45
N ARG A 34 11.06 -4.38 9.84
CA ARG A 34 10.57 -3.85 11.12
C ARG A 34 9.90 -4.89 12.03
N GLY A 35 10.08 -6.18 11.74
CA GLY A 35 9.55 -7.26 12.57
C GLY A 35 8.07 -7.56 12.32
N GLY A 36 7.64 -7.47 11.07
CA GLY A 36 6.32 -7.90 10.59
C GLY A 36 5.20 -6.87 10.72
N GLN A 37 5.49 -5.65 11.16
CA GLN A 37 4.47 -4.60 11.34
C GLN A 37 4.99 -3.20 11.06
N ILE A 38 4.11 -2.32 10.57
CA ILE A 38 4.40 -0.90 10.33
C ILE A 38 3.22 0.01 10.67
N SER A 39 3.50 1.25 11.05
CA SER A 39 2.50 2.33 11.01
C SER A 39 2.47 3.01 9.62
N VAL A 40 1.45 3.83 9.36
CA VAL A 40 1.39 4.65 8.12
C VAL A 40 2.62 5.53 7.98
N THR A 41 3.07 6.17 9.07
CA THR A 41 4.25 7.04 9.06
C THR A 41 5.52 6.27 8.70
N GLN A 42 5.67 5.04 9.19
CA GLN A 42 6.81 4.18 8.82
C GLN A 42 6.74 3.74 7.36
N GLY A 43 5.54 3.40 6.87
CA GLY A 43 5.33 3.10 5.45
C GLY A 43 5.70 4.28 4.54
N VAL A 44 5.31 5.50 4.91
CA VAL A 44 5.71 6.73 4.18
C VAL A 44 7.22 6.90 4.21
N LEU A 45 7.84 6.77 5.38
CA LEU A 45 9.28 6.94 5.55
C LEU A 45 10.08 5.97 4.65
N ASP A 46 9.67 4.71 4.58
CA ASP A 46 10.44 3.68 3.90
C ASP A 46 10.13 3.58 2.39
N THR A 47 8.92 3.95 1.97
CA THR A 47 8.50 3.85 0.56
C THR A 47 8.62 5.16 -0.22
N SER A 48 8.76 6.29 0.49
CA SER A 48 8.67 7.66 -0.05
C SER A 48 7.34 7.99 -0.75
N ALA A 49 6.32 7.13 -0.60
CA ALA A 49 4.97 7.42 -1.08
C ALA A 49 4.25 8.38 -0.13
N SER A 50 3.19 9.03 -0.62
CA SER A 50 2.41 9.94 0.22
C SER A 50 1.62 9.19 1.29
N PHE A 51 1.24 9.90 2.37
CA PHE A 51 0.37 9.36 3.42
C PHE A 51 -0.92 8.76 2.85
N ALA A 52 -1.55 9.45 1.89
CA ALA A 52 -2.79 9.01 1.28
C ALA A 52 -2.63 7.68 0.52
N GLU A 53 -1.55 7.54 -0.25
CA GLU A 53 -1.26 6.31 -1.00
C GLU A 53 -0.95 5.14 -0.07
N VAL A 54 -0.12 5.36 0.95
CA VAL A 54 0.23 4.34 1.93
C VAL A 54 -1.00 3.89 2.72
N GLU A 55 -1.80 4.82 3.24
CA GLU A 55 -3.00 4.50 4.02
C GLU A 55 -4.04 3.75 3.18
N ALA A 56 -4.30 4.21 1.96
CA ALA A 56 -5.24 3.54 1.05
C ALA A 56 -4.76 2.12 0.69
N THR A 57 -3.47 1.96 0.41
CA THR A 57 -2.89 0.66 0.07
C THR A 57 -2.92 -0.31 1.26
N LEU A 58 -2.57 0.15 2.46
CA LEU A 58 -2.66 -0.67 3.67
C LEU A 58 -4.10 -1.07 3.98
N LYS A 59 -5.08 -0.17 3.82
CA LYS A 59 -6.51 -0.49 3.96
C LYS A 59 -6.96 -1.54 2.94
N GLU A 60 -6.48 -1.47 1.70
CA GLU A 60 -6.74 -2.49 0.69
C GLU A 60 -6.13 -3.84 1.08
N MET A 61 -4.89 -3.85 1.59
CA MET A 61 -4.24 -5.06 2.09
C MET A 61 -4.98 -5.67 3.28
N VAL A 62 -5.60 -4.85 4.13
CA VAL A 62 -6.49 -5.31 5.20
C VAL A 62 -7.75 -5.96 4.63
N ASN A 63 -8.40 -5.33 3.65
CA ASN A 63 -9.60 -5.89 3.02
C ASN A 63 -9.32 -7.23 2.32
N ASN A 64 -8.12 -7.41 1.77
CA ASN A 64 -7.69 -8.65 1.13
C ASN A 64 -7.13 -9.69 2.11
N GLY A 65 -7.01 -9.36 3.40
CA GLY A 65 -6.57 -10.28 4.45
C GLY A 65 -5.05 -10.46 4.58
N TYR A 66 -4.25 -9.70 3.83
CA TYR A 66 -2.78 -9.75 3.92
C TYR A 66 -2.25 -9.11 5.22
N VAL A 67 -3.02 -8.16 5.75
CA VAL A 67 -2.63 -7.31 6.87
C VAL A 67 -3.79 -7.24 7.87
N SER A 68 -3.48 -7.21 9.16
CA SER A 68 -4.43 -6.90 10.24
C SER A 68 -4.10 -5.56 10.88
N VAL A 69 -5.13 -4.83 11.34
CA VAL A 69 -4.95 -3.61 12.13
C VAL A 69 -4.91 -3.96 13.62
N ASP A 70 -3.91 -3.45 14.32
CA ASP A 70 -3.74 -3.61 15.77
C ASP A 70 -3.24 -2.30 16.40
N ASN A 71 -3.22 -2.23 17.73
CA ASN A 71 -2.59 -1.15 18.48
C ASN A 71 -1.29 -1.67 19.08
N HIS A 72 -0.19 -0.94 18.86
CA HIS A 72 1.10 -1.32 19.41
C HIS A 72 1.03 -1.35 20.96
N PRO A 73 1.43 -2.45 21.63
CA PRO A 73 1.11 -2.69 23.04
C PRO A 73 1.78 -1.71 24.00
N VAL A 74 2.83 -1.01 23.56
CA VAL A 74 3.59 -0.06 24.39
C VAL A 74 3.18 1.40 24.11
N SER A 75 3.03 1.75 22.83
CA SER A 75 2.83 3.15 22.42
C SER A 75 1.37 3.50 22.13
N GLY A 76 0.49 2.50 21.99
CA GLY A 76 -0.92 2.69 21.69
C GLY A 76 -1.22 3.19 20.28
N ILE A 77 -0.21 3.30 19.41
CA ILE A 77 -0.40 3.74 18.03
C ILE A 77 -0.97 2.62 17.17
N VAL A 78 -1.74 3.00 16.15
CA VAL A 78 -2.22 2.06 15.14
C VAL A 78 -1.06 1.51 14.33
N VAL A 79 -0.98 0.19 14.24
CA VAL A 79 -0.04 -0.55 13.41
C VAL A 79 -0.78 -1.53 12.51
N TYR A 80 -0.17 -1.78 11.37
CA TYR A 80 -0.58 -2.75 10.37
C TYR A 80 0.38 -3.92 10.45
N LYS A 81 -0.11 -5.07 10.93
CA LYS A 81 0.66 -6.30 11.06
C LYS A 81 0.43 -7.19 9.84
N PHE A 82 1.51 -7.58 9.18
CA PHE A 82 1.45 -8.53 8.07
C PHE A 82 1.24 -9.94 8.63
N VAL A 83 0.18 -10.60 8.19
CA VAL A 83 -0.33 -11.82 8.85
C VAL A 83 0.64 -13.00 8.73
N GLU A 84 1.44 -13.03 7.67
CA GLU A 84 2.39 -14.11 7.37
C GLU A 84 3.85 -13.80 7.79
N LEU A 85 4.09 -12.70 8.51
CA LEU A 85 5.40 -12.30 9.02
C LEU A 85 5.55 -12.48 10.54
#